data_AF-A0A9R1ASM3-F1
#
_entry.id   AF-A0A9R1ASM3-F1
#
_cell.length_a   1.000
_cell.length_b   1.000
_cell.length_c   1.000
_cell.angle_alpha   90.00
_cell.angle_beta   90.00
_cell.angle_gamma   90.00
#
_symmetry.space_group_name_H-M   'P 1'
#
loop_
_entity.id
_entity.type
_entity.pdbx_description
1 polymer ?
#
loop_
_entity_poly.entity_id
_entity_poly.type
_entity_poly.pdbx_seq_one_letter_code
_entity_poly.pdbx_strand_id
1 'polypeptide(L)' 'MHAVFKYNPSMHNVVQVGEGDYNSCRVSGPSRTYTSGNDHIQLVRGGKAFFICSRPGHCQQGMKIAVTA' A
#
# COMPACT_ATOMS: atom_id res chain seq x y z
N MET A 1 1.09 -5.87 -15.42
CA MET A 1 0.27 -6.51 -14.37
C MET A 1 -0.30 -5.40 -13.49
N HIS A 2 -1.54 -5.50 -13.04
CA HIS A 2 -2.18 -4.46 -12.21
C HIS A 2 -2.62 -5.06 -10.87
N ALA A 3 -2.45 -4.29 -9.80
CA ALA A 3 -3.14 -4.52 -8.53
C ALA A 3 -4.35 -3.59 -8.46
N VAL A 4 -5.48 -4.13 -7.99
CA VAL A 4 -6.72 -3.37 -7.78
C VAL A 4 -7.02 -3.36 -6.29
N PHE A 5 -7.12 -2.17 -5.71
CA PHE A 5 -7.46 -1.98 -4.30
C PHE A 5 -8.84 -1.36 -4.18
N LYS A 6 -9.79 -2.12 -3.64
CA LYS A 6 -11.14 -1.65 -3.33
C LYS A 6 -11.32 -1.48 -1.84
N TYR A 7 -11.75 -0.29 -1.40
CA TYR A 7 -11.93 0.03 0.01
C TYR A 7 -12.84 1.25 0.19
N ASN A 8 -13.36 1.45 1.41
CA ASN A 8 -14.02 2.71 1.75
C ASN A 8 -12.96 3.82 1.96
N PRO A 9 -12.90 4.86 1.10
CA PRO A 9 -11.84 5.87 1.16
C PRO A 9 -11.93 6.80 2.37
N SER A 10 -13.09 6.85 3.06
CA SER A 10 -13.18 7.57 4.34
C SER A 10 -12.46 6.84 5.48
N MET A 11 -12.36 5.51 5.39
CA MET A 11 -11.80 4.65 6.44
C MET A 11 -10.39 4.16 6.14
N HIS A 12 -10.04 3.98 4.86
CA HIS A 12 -8.77 3.38 4.44
C HIS A 12 -8.10 4.20 3.35
N ASN A 13 -6.85 3.88 3.08
CA ASN A 13 -6.07 4.37 1.97
C ASN A 13 -5.05 3.29 1.59
N VAL A 14 -4.36 3.50 0.47
CA VAL A 14 -3.23 2.66 0.05
C VAL A 14 -2.02 3.55 -0.06
N VAL A 15 -0.92 3.16 0.58
CA VAL A 15 0.37 3.82 0.45
C VAL A 15 1.38 2.82 -0.08
N GLN A 16 1.96 3.12 -1.25
CA GLN A 16 3.09 2.36 -1.77
C GLN A 16 4.36 2.84 -1.06
N VAL A 17 5.07 1.90 -0.44
CA VAL A 17 6.24 2.13 0.40
C VAL A 17 7.41 1.21 0.01
N GLY A 18 8.59 1.49 0.55
CA GLY A 18 9.72 0.56 0.50
C GLY A 18 9.56 -0.60 1.49
N GLU A 19 10.41 -1.63 1.39
CA GLU A 19 10.34 -2.84 2.23
C GLU A 19 10.53 -2.55 3.73
N GLY A 20 11.47 -1.67 4.09
CA GLY A 20 11.70 -1.29 5.49
C GLY A 20 10.50 -0.59 6.14
N ASP A 21 9.86 0.29 5.38
CA ASP A 21 8.64 1.00 5.79
C ASP A 21 7.44 0.06 5.90
N TYR A 22 7.32 -0.88 4.96
CA TYR A 22 6.35 -1.96 5.03
C TYR A 22 6.51 -2.77 6.32
N ASN A 23 7.73 -3.21 6.64
CA ASN A 23 8.02 -4.03 7.82
C ASN A 23 7.78 -3.28 9.13
N SER A 24 8.11 -1.99 9.17
CA SER A 24 7.96 -1.16 10.37
C SER A 24 6.61 -0.45 10.47
N CYS A 25 5.72 -0.61 9.49
CA CYS A 25 4.45 0.12 9.38
C CYS A 25 4.63 1.64 9.47
N ARG A 26 5.64 2.15 8.76
CA ARG A 26 5.94 3.58 8.66
C ARG A 26 5.70 4.06 7.24
N VAL A 27 5.48 5.36 7.12
CA VAL A 27 5.53 6.06 5.84
C VAL A 27 6.68 7.04 5.97
N SER A 28 7.82 6.75 5.33
CA SER A 28 8.98 7.62 5.31
C SER A 28 9.42 7.92 3.88
N GLY A 29 10.13 9.02 3.69
CA GLY A 29 10.66 9.42 2.39
C GLY A 29 9.59 9.62 1.29
N PRO A 30 9.97 9.49 0.01
CA PRO A 30 9.03 9.59 -1.11
C PRO A 30 8.12 8.36 -1.17
N SER A 31 6.86 8.53 -0.79
CA SER A 31 5.81 7.52 -0.90
C SER A 31 4.70 7.97 -1.86
N ARG A 32 3.95 7.02 -2.40
CA ARG A 32 2.76 7.32 -3.22
C ARG A 32 1.51 6.92 -2.45
N THR A 33 0.66 7.90 -2.18
CA THR A 33 -0.61 7.68 -1.49
C THR A 33 -1.75 7.70 -2.50
N TYR A 34 -2.65 6.74 -2.35
CA TYR A 34 -3.84 6.55 -3.16
C TYR A 34 -5.06 6.54 -2.23
N THR A 35 -6.12 7.21 -2.66
CA THR A 35 -7.31 7.51 -1.82
C THR A 35 -8.63 7.40 -2.58
N SER A 36 -8.66 6.83 -3.79
CA SER A 36 -9.90 6.79 -4.57
C SER A 36 -10.92 5.76 -4.06
N GLY A 37 -10.48 4.76 -3.30
CA GLY A 37 -11.30 3.61 -2.91
C GLY A 37 -11.46 2.54 -4.00
N ASN A 38 -10.93 2.79 -5.21
CA ASN A 38 -10.82 1.82 -6.30
C ASN A 38 -9.53 2.09 -7.09
N ASP A 39 -8.38 1.92 -6.45
CA ASP A 39 -7.09 2.27 -7.04
C ASP A 39 -6.58 1.16 -7.96
N HIS A 40 -6.19 1.54 -9.18
CA HIS A 40 -5.54 0.67 -10.15
C HIS A 40 -4.06 1.02 -10.23
N ILE A 41 -3.20 0.15 -9.70
CA ILE A 41 -1.77 0.39 -9.60
C ILE A 41 -1.03 -0.54 -10.56
N GLN A 42 -0.28 0.04 -11.50
CA GLN A 42 0.59 -0.72 -12.40
C GLN A 42 1.79 -1.27 -11.62
N LEU A 43 2.01 -2.58 -11.73
CA LEU A 43 3.15 -3.27 -11.16
C LEU A 43 4.24 -3.49 -12.21
N VAL A 44 5.50 -3.36 -11.77
CA VAL A 44 6.67 -3.70 -12.57
C VAL A 44 6.82 -5.21 -12.60
N ARG A 45 6.86 -5.79 -13.79
CA ARG A 45 7.02 -7.23 -13.99
C ARG A 45 8.37 -7.71 -13.44
N GLY A 46 8.37 -8.80 -12.68
CA GLY A 46 9.54 -9.31 -11.95
C GLY A 46 9.88 -8.53 -10.68
N GLY A 47 9.14 -7.45 -10.37
CA GLY A 47 9.40 -6.57 -9.24
C GLY A 47 8.58 -6.94 -8.00
N LYS A 48 9.08 -6.50 -6.84
CA LYS A 48 8.31 -6.49 -5.58
C LYS A 48 7.70 -5.13 -5.35
N ALA A 49 6.46 -5.09 -4.91
CA ALA A 49 5.77 -3.87 -4.49
C ALA A 49 5.15 -4.08 -3.11
N PHE A 50 5.28 -3.08 -2.25
CA PHE A 50 4.81 -3.13 -0.87
C PHE A 50 3.79 -2.02 -0.64
N PHE A 51 2.67 -2.38 -0.03
CA PHE A 51 1.56 -1.48 0.22
C PHE A 51 1.10 -1.60 1.66
N ILE A 52 0.76 -0.47 2.27
CA ILE A 52 0.16 -0.41 3.62
C ILE A 52 -1.06 0.51 3.62
N CYS A 53 -1.93 0.35 4.60
CA CYS A 53 -2.84 1.41 5.01
C CYS A 53 -2.17 2.24 6.10
N SER A 54 -2.08 3.57 5.93
CA SER A 54 -1.41 4.46 6.88
C SER A 54 -2.34 5.03 7.95
N ARG A 55 -3.61 4.62 7.96
CA ARG A 55 -4.56 5.00 9.01
C ARG A 55 -4.10 4.43 10.36
N PRO A 56 -4.26 5.18 11.47
CA PRO A 56 -3.73 4.78 12.77
C PRO A 56 -4.09 3.33 13.15
N GLY A 57 -3.07 2.51 13.41
CA GLY A 57 -3.23 1.12 13.83
C GLY A 57 -3.54 0.11 12.72
N HIS A 58 -3.95 0.53 11.52
CA HIS A 58 -4.39 -0.40 10.47
C HIS A 58 -3.26 -1.29 9.96
N CYS A 59 -2.09 -0.72 9.64
CA CYS A 59 -0.94 -1.52 9.20
C CYS A 59 -0.47 -2.48 10.28
N GLN A 60 -0.40 -2.01 11.54
CA GLN A 60 0.04 -2.81 12.69
C GLN A 60 -0.90 -3.99 12.96
N GLN A 61 -2.20 -3.83 12.64
CA GLN A 61 -3.21 -4.89 12.70
C GLN A 61 -3.23 -5.79 11.45
N GLY A 62 -2.27 -5.63 10.54
CA GLY A 62 -2.09 -6.50 9.38
C GLY A 62 -2.62 -5.96 8.06
N MET A 63 -3.10 -4.70 7.98
CA MET A 63 -3.54 -4.08 6.73
C MET A 63 -2.36 -3.62 5.88
N LYS A 64 -1.62 -4.60 5.36
CA LYS A 64 -0.42 -4.47 4.55
C LYS A 64 -0.31 -5.66 3.58
N ILE A 65 0.15 -5.43 2.36
CA ILE A 65 0.38 -6.49 1.38
C ILE A 65 1.72 -6.30 0.63
N ALA A 66 2.43 -7.40 0.44
CA ALA A 66 3.58 -7.49 -0.45
C ALA A 66 3.18 -8.29 -1.69
N VAL A 67 3.45 -7.75 -2.87
CA VAL A 67 3.10 -8.37 -4.16
C VAL A 67 4.37 -8.60 -4.96
N THR A 68 4.50 -9.78 -5.55
CA THR A 68 5.51 -10.08 -6.58
C THR A 68 4.78 -10.21 -7.91
N ALA A 69 5.20 -9.44 -8.92
CA ALA A 69 4.57 -9.35 -10.24
C ALA A 69 5.46 -9.89 -11.36
#